data_AF-A0A385XSA0-F1
#
_entry.id   AF-A0A385XSA0-F1
#
_cell.length_a   1.000
_cell.length_b   1.000
_cell.length_c   1.000
_cell.angle_alpha   90.00
_cell.angle_beta   90.00
_cell.angle_gamma   90.00
#
_symmetry.space_group_name_H-M   'P 1'
#
loop_
_entity.id
_entity.type
_entity.pdbx_description
1 polymer ?
#
loop_
_entity_poly.entity_id
_entity_poly.type
_entity_poly.pdbx_seq_one_letter_code
_entity_poly.pdbx_strand_id
1 'polypeptide(L)'
;MSYESTVYDNFNALEKAETKLAQELVEYEESFEKYRSQEWRTMAIEVYPTREDFAKGQGEDEDLADDLMEELDEMYNCESLDGRVVHTEGAFYF
;
A
#
# COMPACT_ATOMS: atom_id res chain seq x y z
N MET A 1 13.36 6.38 -15.02
CA MET A 1 13.67 5.57 -13.84
C MET A 1 12.59 4.50 -13.79
N SER A 2 12.97 3.24 -13.64
CA SER A 2 12.00 2.14 -13.54
C SER A 2 11.84 1.81 -12.07
N TYR A 3 10.61 1.79 -11.56
CA TYR A 3 10.26 1.25 -10.25
C TYR A 3 9.61 -0.13 -10.45
N GLU A 4 9.62 -0.94 -9.41
CA GLU A 4 8.91 -2.22 -9.39
C GLU A 4 7.68 -2.11 -8.49
N SER A 5 6.53 -2.57 -8.98
CA SER A 5 5.32 -2.72 -8.18
C SER A 5 4.50 -3.91 -8.67
N THR A 6 3.73 -4.50 -7.76
CA THR A 6 2.75 -5.54 -8.07
C THR A 6 1.35 -5.04 -7.74
N VAL A 7 0.48 -4.98 -8.74
CA VAL A 7 -0.90 -4.54 -8.58
C VAL A 7 -1.84 -5.73 -8.50
N TYR A 8 -2.73 -5.72 -7.50
CA TYR A 8 -3.81 -6.68 -7.29
C TYR A 8 -5.15 -5.98 -7.46
N ASP A 9 -6.10 -6.60 -8.15
CA ASP A 9 -7.43 -6.01 -8.40
C ASP A 9 -8.22 -5.69 -7.11
N ASN A 10 -7.94 -6.40 -6.01
CA ASN A 10 -8.57 -6.24 -4.70
C ASN A 10 -7.88 -7.11 -3.64
N PHE A 11 -8.32 -6.96 -2.39
CA PHE A 11 -7.81 -7.76 -1.26
C PHE A 11 -7.95 -9.27 -1.47
N ASN A 12 -9.02 -9.74 -2.12
CA ASN A 12 -9.19 -11.18 -2.40
C ASN A 12 -8.19 -11.69 -3.46
N ALA A 13 -7.78 -10.84 -4.41
CA ALA A 13 -6.69 -11.17 -5.33
C ALA A 13 -5.34 -11.25 -4.59
N LEU A 14 -5.08 -10.29 -3.69
CA LEU A 14 -3.92 -10.30 -2.82
C LEU A 14 -3.89 -11.53 -1.90
N GLU A 15 -4.98 -11.84 -1.20
CA GLU A 15 -5.08 -12.96 -0.26
C GLU A 15 -4.77 -14.32 -0.90
N LYS A 16 -5.18 -14.49 -2.16
CA LYS A 16 -4.89 -15.70 -2.95
C LYS A 16 -3.43 -15.83 -3.37
N ALA A 17 -2.77 -14.70 -3.65
CA ALA A 17 -1.38 -14.69 -4.09
C ALA A 17 -0.41 -14.68 -2.90
N GLU A 18 -0.73 -13.89 -1.88
CA GLU A 18 0.11 -13.54 -0.74
C GLU A 18 -0.70 -13.52 0.55
N THR A 19 -1.09 -14.71 1.02
CA THR A 19 -1.91 -14.85 2.23
C THR A 19 -1.27 -14.20 3.47
N LYS A 20 0.07 -14.23 3.59
CA LYS A 20 0.78 -13.60 4.72
C LYS A 20 0.62 -12.07 4.71
N LEU A 21 0.87 -11.44 3.56
CA LEU A 21 0.74 -9.99 3.41
C LEU A 21 -0.71 -9.54 3.62
N ALA A 22 -1.66 -10.32 3.13
CA ALA A 22 -3.09 -10.06 3.35
C ALA A 22 -3.47 -10.14 4.84
N GLN A 23 -2.92 -11.09 5.60
CA GLN A 23 -3.14 -11.16 7.05
C GLN A 23 -2.56 -9.95 7.78
N GLU A 24 -1.34 -9.53 7.42
CA GLU A 24 -0.70 -8.34 8.00
C GLU A 24 -1.57 -7.08 7.77
N LEU A 25 -2.16 -6.92 6.59
CA LEU A 25 -3.07 -5.80 6.29
C LEU A 25 -4.35 -5.83 7.12
N VAL A 26 -4.89 -7.03 7.40
CA VAL A 26 -6.07 -7.17 8.27
C VAL A 26 -5.72 -6.81 9.72
N GLU A 27 -4.57 -7.27 10.23
CA GLU A 27 -4.10 -6.91 11.57
C GLU A 27 -3.81 -5.39 11.69
N TYR A 28 -3.30 -4.79 10.62
CA TYR A 28 -3.10 -3.34 10.51
C TYR A 28 -4.44 -2.58 10.51
N GLU A 29 -5.43 -3.05 9.74
CA GLU A 29 -6.81 -2.52 9.77
C GLU A 29 -7.39 -2.56 11.19
N GLU A 30 -7.29 -3.70 11.88
CA GLU A 30 -7.85 -3.85 13.23
C GLU A 30 -7.18 -2.91 14.24
N SER A 31 -5.91 -2.56 14.00
CA SER A 31 -5.13 -1.63 14.83
C SER A 31 -5.49 -0.15 14.58
N PHE A 32 -6.01 0.19 13.41
CA PHE A 32 -6.41 1.55 13.05
C PHE A 32 -7.92 1.69 12.93
N GLU A 33 -8.54 2.36 13.91
CA GLU A 33 -10.00 2.61 13.94
C GLU A 33 -10.54 3.29 12.66
N LYS A 34 -9.67 3.95 11.89
CA LYS A 34 -9.96 4.61 10.60
C LYS A 34 -10.13 3.65 9.41
N TYR A 35 -9.54 2.45 9.41
CA TYR A 35 -9.67 1.46 8.31
C TYR A 35 -10.96 0.64 8.34
N ARG A 36 -11.79 0.83 9.39
CA ARG A 36 -13.03 0.09 9.62
C ARG A 36 -14.08 0.24 8.50
N SER A 37 -13.88 1.15 7.55
CA SER A 37 -14.77 1.33 6.40
C SER A 37 -14.75 0.14 5.42
N GLN A 38 -13.77 -0.77 5.46
CA GLN A 38 -13.61 -1.93 4.56
C GLN A 38 -13.62 -1.61 3.04
N GLU A 39 -13.75 -0.33 2.64
CA GLU A 39 -13.82 0.10 1.24
C GLU A 39 -12.55 -0.30 0.48
N TRP A 40 -11.39 -0.17 1.12
CA TRP A 40 -10.08 -0.56 0.60
C TRP A 40 -10.01 -2.03 0.15
N ARG A 41 -10.80 -2.93 0.77
CA ARG A 41 -10.80 -4.36 0.40
C ARG A 41 -11.31 -4.60 -1.02
N THR A 42 -12.07 -3.65 -1.57
CA THR A 42 -12.58 -3.68 -2.95
C THR A 42 -11.75 -2.85 -3.93
N MET A 43 -10.79 -2.08 -3.42
CA MET A 43 -9.91 -1.22 -4.22
C MET A 43 -8.69 -1.99 -4.72
N ALA A 44 -8.08 -1.50 -5.79
CA ALA A 44 -6.80 -2.04 -6.24
C ALA A 44 -5.74 -1.83 -5.15
N ILE A 45 -4.91 -2.86 -4.97
CA ILE A 45 -3.81 -2.86 -4.00
C ILE A 45 -2.52 -2.94 -4.79
N GLU A 46 -1.71 -1.91 -4.71
CA GLU A 46 -0.37 -1.88 -5.27
C GLU A 46 0.66 -2.13 -4.18
N VAL A 47 1.56 -3.08 -4.41
CA VAL A 47 2.59 -3.47 -3.47
C VAL A 47 3.95 -3.16 -4.07
N TYR A 48 4.67 -2.28 -3.39
CA TYR A 48 6.03 -1.89 -3.72
C TYR A 48 7.01 -2.71 -2.86
N PRO A 49 8.09 -3.25 -3.46
CA PRO A 49 9.06 -4.06 -2.73
C PRO A 49 9.90 -3.21 -1.77
N THR A 50 10.06 -1.91 -2.03
CA THR A 50 10.78 -0.99 -1.18
C THR A 50 10.09 0.37 -1.12
N ARG A 51 10.40 1.17 -0.09
CA ARG A 51 10.02 2.59 -0.01
C ARG A 51 10.56 3.43 -1.17
N GLU A 52 11.74 3.07 -1.66
CA GLU A 52 12.37 3.74 -2.80
C GLU A 52 11.53 3.54 -4.08
N ASP A 53 11.06 2.30 -4.30
CA ASP A 53 10.15 2.00 -5.40
C ASP A 53 8.81 2.70 -5.24
N PHE A 54 8.30 2.83 -4.02
CA PHE A 54 7.10 3.61 -3.74
C PHE A 54 7.28 5.09 -4.11
N ALA A 55 8.32 5.76 -3.61
CA ALA A 55 8.59 7.17 -3.93
C ALA A 55 8.76 7.39 -5.44
N LYS A 56 9.52 6.51 -6.11
CA LYS A 56 9.66 6.53 -7.57
C LYS A 56 8.33 6.29 -8.29
N GLY A 57 7.49 5.40 -7.77
CA GLY A 57 6.13 5.13 -8.26
C GLY A 57 5.23 6.35 -8.16
N GLN A 58 5.40 7.15 -7.11
CA GLN A 58 4.73 8.44 -6.94
C GLN A 58 5.35 9.58 -7.77
N GLY A 59 6.45 9.33 -8.48
CA GLY A 59 7.14 10.34 -9.29
C GLY A 59 8.03 11.28 -8.48
N GLU A 60 8.34 10.91 -7.25
CA GLU A 60 9.11 11.70 -6.28
C GLU A 60 10.53 11.13 -6.12
N ASP A 61 11.42 11.90 -5.50
CA ASP A 61 12.78 11.47 -5.17
C ASP A 61 12.79 10.46 -4.01
N GLU A 62 13.79 9.58 -4.00
CA GLU A 62 13.95 8.47 -3.03
C GLU A 62 13.92 8.96 -1.57
N ASP A 63 14.44 10.17 -1.33
CA ASP A 63 14.51 10.82 -0.02
C ASP A 63 13.14 11.29 0.52
N LEU A 64 12.11 11.31 -0.33
CA LEU A 64 10.77 11.80 0.00
C LEU A 64 9.80 10.67 0.36
N ALA A 65 10.25 9.40 0.40
CA ALA A 65 9.37 8.28 0.70
C ALA A 65 8.73 8.37 2.11
N ASP A 66 9.51 8.81 3.11
CA ASP A 66 9.01 8.99 4.47
C ASP A 66 8.02 10.17 4.54
N ASP A 67 8.34 11.28 3.87
CA ASP A 67 7.43 12.43 3.77
C ASP A 67 6.14 12.06 3.03
N LEU A 68 6.21 11.25 1.98
CA LEU A 68 5.05 10.74 1.25
C LEU A 68 4.19 9.80 2.09
N MET A 69 4.78 8.91 2.89
CA MET A 69 4.00 8.05 3.78
C MET A 69 3.32 8.85 4.89
N GLU A 70 3.88 9.99 5.30
CA GLU A 70 3.27 10.90 6.28
C GLU A 70 2.23 11.85 5.64
N GLU A 71 2.46 12.35 4.42
CA GLU A 71 1.58 13.27 3.70
C GLU A 71 0.40 12.58 3.00
N LEU A 72 0.64 11.44 2.34
CA LEU A 72 -0.42 10.60 1.77
C LEU A 72 -1.01 9.78 2.91
N ASP A 73 -1.97 10.38 3.61
CA ASP A 73 -2.81 9.83 4.69
C ASP A 73 -2.58 8.33 4.94
N GLU A 74 -2.09 7.97 6.14
CA GLU A 74 -1.85 6.58 6.61
C GLU A 74 -3.02 5.62 6.35
N MET A 75 -4.20 6.14 5.98
CA MET A 75 -5.39 5.42 5.52
C MET A 75 -5.22 4.68 4.18
N TYR A 76 -4.26 5.06 3.33
CA TYR A 76 -4.04 4.40 2.04
C TYR A 76 -2.68 3.73 1.88
N ASN A 77 -1.75 3.99 2.81
CA ASN A 77 -0.39 3.45 2.78
C ASN A 77 -0.11 2.63 4.04
N CYS A 78 0.46 1.44 3.88
CA CYS A 78 0.86 0.56 4.98
C CYS A 78 2.23 -0.05 4.68
N GLU A 79 3.15 -0.02 5.65
CA GLU A 79 4.38 -0.78 5.56
C GLU A 79 4.21 -2.16 6.21
N SER A 80 4.39 -3.22 5.42
CA SER A 80 4.46 -4.59 5.94
C SER A 80 5.72 -4.77 6.78
N LEU A 81 5.69 -5.74 7.70
CA LEU A 81 6.83 -6.12 8.54
C LEU A 81 8.07 -6.55 7.73
N ASP A 82 7.87 -6.90 6.46
CA ASP A 82 8.93 -7.27 5.52
C ASP A 82 9.58 -6.05 4.82
N GLY A 83 9.13 -4.82 5.11
CA GLY A 83 9.62 -3.58 4.49
C GLY A 83 8.98 -3.24 3.14
N ARG A 84 7.92 -3.95 2.77
CA ARG A 84 7.14 -3.71 1.55
C ARG A 84 6.07 -2.66 1.82
N VAL A 85 5.88 -1.74 0.88
CA VAL A 85 4.86 -0.68 1.00
C VAL A 85 3.62 -1.11 0.23
N VAL A 86 2.50 -1.19 0.92
CA VAL A 86 1.18 -1.44 0.37
C VAL A 86 0.46 -0.12 0.21
N HIS A 87 0.13 0.22 -1.02
CA HIS A 87 -0.69 1.35 -1.40
C HIS A 87 -2.06 0.85 -1.85
N THR A 88 -3.13 1.37 -1.26
CA THR A 88 -4.50 1.13 -1.71
C THR A 88 -4.94 2.34 -2.50
N GLU A 89 -5.24 2.16 -3.79
CA GLU A 89 -5.59 3.29 -4.66
C GLU A 89 -6.94 3.87 -4.24
N GLY A 90 -6.90 4.88 -3.37
CA GLY A 90 -7.95 5.84 -3.11
C GLY A 90 -8.17 6.80 -4.28
N ALA A 91 -8.34 6.29 -5.51
CA ALA A 91 -8.62 7.06 -6.72
C ALA A 91 -7.87 8.41 -6.82
N PHE A 92 -6.56 8.38 -7.08
CA PHE A 92 -5.85 9.53 -7.64
C PHE A 92 -5.14 9.13 -8.94
N TYR A 93 -5.95 8.81 -9.95
CA TYR A 93 -5.51 8.96 -11.33
C TYR A 93 -5.52 10.46 -11.64
N PHE A 94 -4.33 11.04 -11.84
CA PHE A 94 -4.13 12.39 -12.39
C PHE A 94 -4.74 12.54 -13.80
#